data_AF-A0A815XNR1-F1
#
_entry.id   AF-A0A815XNR1-F1
#
_cell.length_a   1.000
_cell.length_b   1.000
_cell.length_c   1.000
_cell.angle_alpha   90.00
_cell.angle_beta   90.00
_cell.angle_gamma   90.00
#
_symmetry.space_group_name_H-M   'P 1'
#
loop_
_entity.id
_entity.type
_entity.pdbx_description
1 polymer ?
#
loop_
_entity_poly.entity_id
_entity_poly.type
_entity_poly.pdbx_seq_one_letter_code
_entity_poly.pdbx_strand_id
1 'polypeptide(L)'
;MVHSLLVISFVVFHFTSGLHAQQCEQTSDAARFDCHPEDNPTESTCEARKCCWRTPIPLTNATVPYCYFPSDFPTYEVKSKETTDFGQQLRIVKSQTTYMPHDILDLTVDLIYETQQRFRIRIYDSAYQRYM
;
A
#
# COMPACT_ATOMS: atom_id res chain seq x y z
N MET A 1 23.70 -57.40 -9.85
CA MET A 1 22.94 -58.35 -9.01
C MET A 1 23.01 -57.81 -7.59
N VAL A 2 21.99 -57.30 -6.90
CA VAL A 2 20.53 -57.27 -7.04
C VAL A 2 20.03 -56.00 -6.31
N HIS A 3 19.03 -55.36 -6.95
CA HIS A 3 17.95 -54.45 -6.51
C HIS A 3 18.08 -53.60 -5.23
N SER A 4 17.97 -52.28 -5.37
CA SER A 4 16.74 -51.46 -5.21
C SER A 4 16.39 -51.20 -3.74
N LEU A 5 16.29 -49.92 -3.38
CA LEU A 5 15.11 -49.34 -2.74
C LEU A 5 15.23 -47.81 -2.83
N LEU A 6 14.33 -47.24 -3.62
CA LEU A 6 14.06 -45.80 -3.71
C LEU A 6 13.69 -45.26 -2.32
N VAL A 7 14.55 -44.46 -1.72
CA VAL A 7 14.12 -43.57 -0.65
C VAL A 7 13.73 -42.27 -1.33
N ILE A 8 12.44 -42.16 -1.65
CA ILE A 8 11.80 -40.90 -1.98
C ILE A 8 11.97 -40.04 -0.73
N SER A 9 13.01 -39.21 -0.70
CA SER A 9 13.11 -38.15 0.29
C SER A 9 11.92 -37.24 0.02
N PHE A 10 10.90 -37.37 0.85
CA PHE A 10 9.81 -36.43 0.97
C PHE A 10 10.45 -35.06 1.19
N VAL A 11 10.65 -34.30 0.11
CA VAL A 11 10.73 -32.86 0.21
C VAL A 11 9.34 -32.46 0.67
N VAL A 12 9.15 -32.44 1.98
CA VAL A 12 8.08 -31.67 2.59
C VAL A 12 8.42 -30.25 2.20
N PHE A 13 7.91 -29.81 1.04
CA PHE A 13 7.68 -28.41 0.79
C PHE A 13 6.74 -27.99 1.90
N HIS A 14 7.31 -27.54 3.00
CA HIS A 14 6.64 -26.61 3.88
C HIS A 14 6.36 -25.39 3.01
N PHE A 15 5.22 -25.42 2.31
CA PHE A 15 4.46 -24.21 2.06
C PHE A 15 4.03 -23.74 3.45
N THR A 16 4.94 -23.09 4.17
CA THR A 16 4.53 -22.08 5.12
C THR A 16 3.89 -21.01 4.25
N SER A 17 2.58 -21.15 4.02
CA SER A 17 1.73 -20.02 3.71
C SER A 17 1.93 -19.05 4.88
N GLY A 18 2.92 -18.18 4.76
CA GLY A 18 3.05 -17.06 5.67
C GLY A 18 1.76 -16.28 5.49
N LEU A 19 0.86 -16.36 6.48
CA LEU A 19 0.01 -15.23 6.78
C LEU A 19 1.00 -14.06 6.84
N HIS A 20 0.98 -13.18 5.84
CA HIS A 20 1.76 -11.96 5.92
C HIS A 20 1.12 -11.19 7.07
N ALA A 21 1.69 -11.34 8.26
CA ALA A 21 1.22 -10.66 9.44
C ALA A 21 1.45 -9.18 9.16
N GLN A 22 0.36 -8.49 8.88
CA GLN A 22 0.37 -7.08 8.56
C GLN A 22 1.17 -6.32 9.63
N GLN A 23 2.05 -5.38 9.25
CA GLN A 23 2.87 -4.68 10.22
C GLN A 23 2.03 -3.64 11.01
N CYS A 24 1.34 -4.11 12.04
CA CYS A 24 0.43 -3.32 12.87
C CYS A 24 1.08 -2.69 14.10
N GLU A 25 2.21 -3.23 14.54
CA GLU A 25 2.86 -2.82 15.80
C GLU A 25 3.68 -1.53 15.68
N GLN A 26 4.00 -1.09 14.47
CA GLN A 26 4.96 -0.01 14.25
C GLN A 26 4.36 1.40 14.31
N THR A 27 3.04 1.54 14.42
CA THR A 27 2.36 2.83 14.29
C THR A 27 1.86 3.35 15.65
N SER A 28 2.38 4.51 16.08
CA SER A 28 1.83 5.23 17.23
C SER A 28 0.44 5.76 16.91
N ASP A 29 -0.39 5.99 17.92
CA ASP A 29 -1.77 6.48 17.72
C ASP A 29 -1.84 7.77 16.90
N ALA A 30 -0.85 8.66 17.06
CA ALA A 30 -0.75 9.91 16.30
C ALA A 30 -0.32 9.71 14.83
N ALA A 31 0.31 8.58 14.50
CA ALA A 31 0.77 8.26 13.15
C ALA A 31 -0.23 7.40 12.36
N ARG A 32 -1.36 7.00 12.98
CA ARG A 32 -2.38 6.18 12.33
C ARG A 32 -3.13 7.01 11.30
N PHE A 33 -3.19 6.49 10.08
CA PHE A 33 -4.08 6.97 9.02
C PHE A 33 -5.25 6.01 8.89
N ASP A 34 -6.45 6.56 8.78
CA ASP A 34 -7.69 5.78 8.71
C ASP A 34 -7.77 4.94 7.42
N CYS A 35 -7.94 3.63 7.57
CA CYS A 35 -8.11 2.68 6.45
C CYS A 35 -9.59 2.29 6.23
N HIS A 36 -10.50 2.76 7.08
CA HIS A 36 -11.92 2.54 6.94
C HIS A 36 -12.71 3.85 7.15
N PRO A 37 -12.55 4.83 6.24
CA PRO A 37 -13.14 6.16 6.37
C PRO A 37 -14.67 6.18 6.22
N GLU A 38 -15.29 5.08 5.81
CA GLU A 38 -16.74 4.93 5.81
C GLU A 38 -17.28 4.45 7.17
N ASP A 39 -18.58 4.62 7.37
CA ASP A 39 -19.22 4.42 8.67
C ASP A 39 -19.10 2.98 9.20
N ASN A 40 -19.09 2.88 10.54
CA ASN A 40 -19.17 1.63 11.30
C ASN A 40 -18.08 0.60 10.96
N PRO A 41 -16.79 0.94 11.15
CA PRO A 41 -15.71 -0.03 10.95
C PRO A 41 -15.82 -1.14 12.01
N THR A 42 -15.60 -2.38 11.58
CA THR A 42 -15.46 -3.54 12.47
C THR A 42 -14.07 -4.13 12.27
N GLU A 43 -13.60 -4.92 13.23
CA GLU A 43 -12.34 -5.66 13.10
C GLU A 43 -12.32 -6.50 11.82
N SER A 44 -13.39 -7.26 11.57
CA SER A 44 -13.54 -8.08 10.38
C SER A 44 -13.51 -7.28 9.07
N THR A 45 -14.21 -6.15 8.98
CA THR A 45 -14.20 -5.31 7.78
C THR A 45 -12.86 -4.60 7.58
N CYS A 46 -12.14 -4.30 8.66
CA CYS A 46 -10.80 -3.74 8.62
C CYS A 46 -9.76 -4.74 8.10
N GLU A 47 -9.74 -5.94 8.67
CA GLU A 47 -8.81 -6.99 8.29
C GLU A 47 -9.06 -7.50 6.88
N ALA A 48 -10.31 -7.51 6.40
CA ALA A 48 -10.66 -7.81 5.01
C ALA A 48 -10.00 -6.84 4.02
N ARG A 49 -9.71 -5.60 4.45
CA ARG A 49 -8.94 -4.60 3.68
C ARG A 49 -7.44 -4.75 3.81
N LYS A 50 -6.97 -5.76 4.57
CA LYS A 50 -5.57 -5.96 4.96
C LYS A 50 -5.03 -4.79 5.77
N CYS A 51 -5.86 -4.25 6.65
CA CYS A 51 -5.51 -3.18 7.56
C CYS A 51 -5.49 -3.65 9.01
N CYS A 52 -4.99 -2.78 9.89
CA CYS A 52 -4.78 -3.08 11.29
C CYS A 52 -5.95 -2.62 12.14
N TRP A 53 -6.40 -3.47 13.06
CA TRP A 53 -7.41 -3.13 14.05
C TRP A 53 -6.79 -3.04 15.45
N ARG A 54 -6.87 -1.86 16.09
CA ARG A 54 -6.44 -1.70 17.49
C ARG A 54 -7.20 -0.56 18.15
N THR A 55 -7.65 -0.75 19.38
CA THR A 55 -8.23 0.34 20.18
C THR A 55 -7.18 1.41 20.50
N PRO A 56 -7.49 2.71 20.38
CA PRO A 56 -6.58 3.78 20.78
C PRO A 56 -6.38 3.84 22.30
N ILE A 57 -5.24 4.37 22.75
CA ILE A 57 -4.88 4.55 24.16
C ILE A 57 -4.49 6.03 24.38
N PRO A 58 -5.23 6.79 25.22
CA PRO A 58 -6.39 6.39 26.00
C PRO A 58 -7.62 6.14 25.12
N LEU A 59 -8.50 5.26 25.58
CA LEU A 59 -9.75 4.85 24.91
C LEU A 59 -10.71 6.01 24.60
N THR A 60 -10.43 7.21 25.11
CA THR A 60 -11.27 8.41 24.95
C THR A 60 -10.97 9.20 23.68
N ASN A 61 -9.93 8.86 22.91
CA ASN A 61 -9.58 9.62 21.71
C ASN A 61 -10.38 9.15 20.49
N ALA A 62 -11.59 9.70 20.34
CA ALA A 62 -12.50 9.39 19.22
C ALA A 62 -11.93 9.76 17.84
N THR A 63 -10.88 10.59 17.77
CA THR A 63 -10.25 11.01 16.52
C THR A 63 -9.21 10.01 16.00
N VAL A 64 -8.75 9.08 16.85
CA VAL A 64 -7.75 8.07 16.44
C VAL A 64 -8.48 6.86 15.86
N PRO A 65 -8.17 6.47 14.61
CA PRO A 65 -8.88 5.38 13.96
C PRO A 65 -8.55 4.02 14.59
N TYR A 66 -9.59 3.22 14.76
CA TYR A 66 -9.49 1.83 15.20
C TYR A 66 -8.92 0.97 14.07
N CYS A 67 -9.39 1.22 12.84
CA CYS A 67 -8.88 0.62 11.62
C CYS A 67 -7.89 1.55 10.92
N TYR A 68 -6.62 1.16 10.82
CA TYR A 68 -5.59 2.02 10.26
C TYR A 68 -4.70 1.31 9.25
N PHE A 69 -4.09 2.11 8.37
CA PHE A 69 -3.12 1.59 7.42
C PHE A 69 -1.89 1.04 8.15
N PRO A 70 -1.47 -0.18 7.80
CA PRO A 70 -0.21 -0.75 8.25
C PRO A 70 0.98 -0.09 7.57
N SER A 71 2.17 -0.21 8.16
CA SER A 71 3.39 0.41 7.62
C SER A 71 3.81 -0.15 6.26
N ASP A 72 3.44 -1.40 5.98
CA ASP A 72 3.71 -2.13 4.74
C ASP A 72 2.50 -2.17 3.78
N PHE A 73 1.51 -1.28 3.95
CA PHE A 73 0.38 -1.23 3.02
C PHE A 73 0.86 -0.96 1.57
N PRO A 74 0.33 -1.64 0.55
CA PRO A 74 0.76 -1.44 -0.83
C PRO A 74 0.61 0.00 -1.31
N THR A 75 1.73 0.63 -1.68
CA THR A 75 1.80 2.02 -2.17
C THR A 75 2.51 2.09 -3.53
N TYR A 76 2.55 3.29 -4.11
CA TYR A 76 3.28 3.54 -5.35
C TYR A 76 4.78 3.69 -5.08
N GLU A 77 5.58 3.12 -5.97
CA GLU A 77 7.03 3.28 -6.00
C GLU A 77 7.46 4.05 -7.24
N VAL A 78 8.46 4.91 -7.11
CA VAL A 78 9.08 5.60 -8.25
C VAL A 78 9.86 4.58 -9.09
N LYS A 79 9.47 4.41 -10.36
CA LYS A 79 10.12 3.50 -11.31
C LYS A 79 11.07 4.21 -12.27
N SER A 80 10.75 5.45 -12.66
CA SER A 80 11.66 6.28 -13.45
C SER A 80 11.49 7.75 -13.10
N LYS A 81 12.52 8.52 -13.44
CA LYS A 81 12.61 9.96 -13.23
C LYS A 81 13.32 10.58 -14.42
N GLU A 82 12.73 11.62 -14.98
CA GLU A 82 13.24 12.37 -16.13
C GLU A 82 13.23 13.87 -15.81
N THR A 83 14.23 14.60 -16.28
CA THR A 83 14.28 16.07 -16.17
C THR A 83 13.53 16.68 -17.34
N THR A 84 12.77 17.74 -17.06
CA THR A 84 12.07 18.55 -18.06
C THR A 84 12.54 19.99 -17.99
N ASP A 85 12.19 20.81 -18.98
CA ASP A 85 12.54 22.24 -18.99
C ASP A 85 12.02 23.01 -17.76
N PHE A 86 10.93 22.53 -17.16
CA PHE A 86 10.24 23.18 -16.05
C PHE A 86 10.25 22.37 -14.75
N GLY A 87 10.99 21.26 -14.70
CA GLY A 87 11.18 20.47 -13.50
C GLY A 87 11.47 18.99 -13.76
N GLN A 88 10.62 18.11 -13.23
CA GLN A 88 10.83 16.67 -13.28
C GLN A 88 9.53 15.94 -13.61
N GLN A 89 9.64 14.84 -14.34
CA GLN A 89 8.56 13.88 -14.53
C GLN A 89 8.94 12.55 -13.90
N LEU A 90 8.03 11.95 -13.15
CA LEU A 90 8.20 10.64 -12.52
C LEU A 90 7.18 9.66 -13.10
N ARG A 91 7.58 8.41 -13.28
CA ARG A 91 6.64 7.29 -13.40
C ARG A 91 6.57 6.58 -12.06
N ILE A 92 5.37 6.48 -11.50
CA ILE A 92 5.13 5.78 -10.23
C ILE A 92 4.23 4.57 -10.48
N VAL A 93 4.56 3.44 -9.87
CA VAL A 93 3.84 2.18 -10.08
C VAL A 93 3.49 1.53 -8.75
N LYS A 94 2.22 1.13 -8.59
CA LYS A 94 1.76 0.28 -7.49
C LYS A 94 1.81 -1.18 -7.94
N SER A 95 2.42 -2.05 -7.14
CA SER A 95 2.67 -3.46 -7.52
C SER A 95 1.41 -4.34 -7.54
N GLN A 96 0.37 -3.95 -6.82
CA GLN A 96 -0.86 -4.73 -6.65
C GLN A 96 -2.06 -3.81 -6.39
N THR A 97 -3.25 -4.29 -6.71
CA THR A 97 -4.50 -3.63 -6.34
C THR A 97 -4.76 -3.74 -4.83
N THR A 98 -5.51 -2.79 -4.31
CA THR A 98 -5.96 -2.70 -2.93
C THR A 98 -7.48 -2.91 -2.86
N TYR A 99 -8.09 -2.67 -1.69
CA TYR A 99 -9.55 -2.63 -1.58
C TYR A 99 -10.17 -1.42 -2.29
N MET A 100 -9.34 -0.44 -2.71
CA MET A 100 -9.82 0.75 -3.40
C MET A 100 -10.36 0.40 -4.79
N PRO A 101 -11.57 0.87 -5.14
CA PRO A 101 -12.15 0.56 -6.43
C PRO A 101 -11.36 1.25 -7.55
N HIS A 102 -11.10 0.51 -8.63
CA HIS A 102 -10.45 1.03 -9.84
C HIS A 102 -9.04 1.62 -9.61
N ASP A 103 -8.21 0.95 -8.82
CA ASP A 103 -6.79 1.28 -8.69
C ASP A 103 -6.13 1.43 -10.08
N ILE A 104 -5.47 2.57 -10.32
CA ILE A 104 -4.69 2.83 -11.53
C ILE A 104 -3.23 2.55 -11.22
N LEU A 105 -2.73 1.38 -11.63
CA LEU A 105 -1.44 0.89 -11.12
C LEU A 105 -0.22 1.64 -11.67
N ASP A 106 -0.36 2.39 -12.76
CA ASP A 106 0.73 3.12 -13.41
C ASP A 106 0.31 4.57 -13.62
N LEU A 107 1.02 5.50 -12.98
CA LEU A 107 0.71 6.92 -13.00
C LEU A 107 1.95 7.72 -13.36
N THR A 108 1.70 8.88 -13.95
CA THR A 108 2.73 9.90 -14.23
C THR A 108 2.58 11.04 -13.23
N VAL A 109 3.72 11.54 -12.74
CA VAL A 109 3.78 12.70 -11.85
C VAL A 109 4.62 13.80 -12.50
N ASP A 110 4.04 14.96 -12.74
CA ASP A 110 4.79 16.16 -13.09
C ASP A 110 5.07 16.97 -11.83
N LEU A 111 6.35 17.29 -11.61
CA LEU A 111 6.85 18.23 -10.61
C LEU A 111 7.28 19.50 -11.35
N ILE A 112 6.50 20.57 -11.20
CA ILE A 112 6.64 21.79 -12.01
C ILE A 112 7.02 22.97 -11.12
N TYR A 113 8.19 23.57 -11.38
CA TYR A 113 8.68 24.77 -10.71
C TYR A 113 8.14 26.02 -11.44
N GLU A 114 6.88 26.37 -11.18
CA GLU A 114 6.21 27.45 -11.90
C GLU A 114 6.81 28.84 -11.58
N THR A 115 7.12 29.11 -10.31
CA THR A 115 7.82 30.33 -9.88
C THR A 115 8.70 30.03 -8.65
N GLN A 116 9.45 31.02 -8.16
CA GLN A 116 10.23 30.89 -6.92
C GLN A 116 9.38 30.58 -5.68
N GLN A 117 8.07 30.87 -5.71
CA GLN A 117 7.16 30.69 -4.57
C GLN A 117 6.01 29.73 -4.89
N ARG A 118 5.99 29.11 -6.08
CA ARG A 118 4.92 28.23 -6.51
C ARG A 118 5.45 26.96 -7.16
N PHE A 119 5.16 25.85 -6.49
CA PHE A 119 5.44 24.50 -6.96
C PHE A 119 4.11 23.80 -7.25
N ARG A 120 4.00 23.18 -8.42
CA ARG A 120 2.80 22.44 -8.82
C ARG A 120 3.15 20.97 -9.00
N ILE A 121 2.35 20.11 -8.39
CA ILE A 121 2.40 18.67 -8.58
C ILE A 121 1.15 18.26 -9.35
N ARG A 122 1.31 17.47 -10.40
CA ARG A 122 0.19 16.82 -11.11
C ARG A 122 0.42 15.33 -11.10
N ILE A 123 -0.56 14.56 -10.62
CA ILE A 123 -0.56 13.10 -10.69
C ILE A 123 -1.70 12.71 -11.62
N TYR A 124 -1.42 11.94 -12.65
CA TYR A 124 -2.42 11.61 -13.67
C TYR A 124 -2.14 10.27 -14.33
N ASP A 125 -3.20 9.71 -14.91
CA ASP A 125 -3.14 8.55 -15.80
C ASP A 125 -2.72 9.03 -17.19
N SER A 126 -1.59 8.54 -17.68
CA SER A 126 -1.07 8.90 -19.01
C SER A 126 -1.67 8.07 -20.14
N ALA A 127 -2.32 6.95 -19.82
CA ALA A 127 -3.02 6.12 -20.80
C ALA A 127 -4.44 6.63 -21.07
N TYR A 128 -5.10 7.22 -20.06
CA TYR A 128 -6.48 7.70 -20.18
C TYR A 128 -6.69 9.09 -19.57
N GLN A 129 -7.19 10.02 -20.40
CA GLN A 129 -7.53 11.36 -19.94
C GLN A 129 -8.68 11.32 -18.92
N ARG A 130 -8.45 11.92 -17.75
CA ARG A 130 -9.46 12.12 -16.70
C ARG A 130 -9.99 13.56 -16.72
N TYR A 131 -11.13 13.78 -16.06
CA TYR A 131 -11.66 15.13 -15.85
C TYR A 131 -10.61 16.04 -15.20
N MET A 132 -10.47 17.26 -15.73
CA MET A 132 -9.55 18.29 -15.25
C MET A 132 -10.33 19.58 -14.99
#